data_AF-A0A1M5H4U4-F1
#
_entry.id   AF-A0A1M5H4U4-F1
#
_cell.length_a   1.000
_cell.length_b   1.000
_cell.length_c   1.000
_cell.angle_alpha   90.00
_cell.angle_beta   90.00
_cell.angle_gamma   90.00
#
_symmetry.space_group_name_H-M   'P 1'
#
loop_
_entity.id
_entity.type
_entity.pdbx_description
1 polymer ?
#
loop_
_entity_poly.entity_id
_entity_poly.type
_entity_poly.pdbx_seq_one_letter_code
_entity_poly.pdbx_strand_id
1 'polypeptide(L)'
;MSGTVTITGISGSVNFQHLKVNIAPFKQYILVSGLFYPDDHNNYQLSGSFDKYVQSYVKKIIQSQKGNDFIIYDVNILAGTITKTEYFANSSPKKSTLTFDKVINSDYVRANNSIRFENNSKKIISKTDVYKLIEDIGTNNPNTLQEVHVFSHAYWNGPILVNTDSGGGDCDMRKADFTSGTINVTNFKNAFTSSGFMKIWGCSFPVATNALFSKFRNNKQYSTTKTIPDSTIFSFVPNTFYYHPSGSLPVDLTPQINGILGTTHKVNDSIKLTFLEIKKILAYNYLSVYAGVIAKKIGIKVISALPATYANIDPTFHIAPSTMANVTFYKKHLDVKIEDGNYGVYDESTVQSLEAI
;
A
#
# COMPACT_ATOMS: atom_id res chain seq x y z
N MET A 1 -24.51 -7.06 -2.20
CA MET A 1 -25.35 -8.14 -1.67
C MET A 1 -26.81 -7.72 -1.82
N SER A 2 -27.62 -8.43 -2.59
CA SER A 2 -29.08 -8.34 -2.48
C SER A 2 -29.50 -9.35 -1.41
N GLY A 3 -29.65 -8.90 -0.16
CA GLY A 3 -30.26 -9.70 0.88
C GLY A 3 -31.77 -9.62 0.73
N THR A 4 -32.44 -10.75 0.50
CA THR A 4 -33.90 -10.78 0.52
C THR A 4 -34.34 -10.88 1.97
N VAL A 5 -34.75 -9.75 2.56
CA VAL A 5 -35.49 -9.76 3.83
C VAL A 5 -36.90 -10.22 3.52
N THR A 6 -37.24 -11.45 3.89
CA THR A 6 -38.60 -11.98 3.77
C THR A 6 -39.30 -11.87 5.11
N ILE A 7 -40.32 -11.02 5.19
CA ILE A 7 -41.19 -10.90 6.37
C ILE A 7 -42.32 -11.92 6.19
N THR A 8 -42.34 -12.99 6.99
CA THR A 8 -43.29 -14.10 6.85
C THR A 8 -44.56 -13.95 7.71
N GLY A 9 -44.61 -12.97 8.60
CA GLY A 9 -45.80 -12.67 9.41
C GLY A 9 -45.57 -11.51 10.38
N ILE A 10 -46.63 -10.79 10.72
CA ILE A 10 -46.63 -9.70 11.71
C ILE A 10 -47.88 -9.89 12.58
N SER A 11 -47.71 -9.90 13.90
CA SER A 11 -48.83 -9.90 14.85
C SER A 11 -49.20 -8.47 15.23
N GLY A 12 -50.44 -8.05 14.95
CA GLY A 12 -50.98 -6.74 15.36
C GLY A 12 -51.74 -5.99 14.24
N SER A 13 -52.31 -4.83 14.57
CA SER A 13 -53.14 -4.01 13.67
C SER A 13 -52.34 -3.03 12.78
N VAL A 14 -51.03 -3.24 12.62
CA VAL A 14 -50.14 -2.31 11.92
C VAL A 14 -50.03 -2.67 10.43
N ASN A 15 -50.44 -1.75 9.55
CA ASN A 15 -50.33 -1.86 8.09
C ASN A 15 -48.86 -1.75 7.62
N PHE A 16 -48.46 -2.55 6.61
CA PHE A 16 -47.14 -2.54 5.94
C PHE A 16 -46.64 -1.17 5.46
N GLN A 17 -47.51 -0.17 5.29
CA GLN A 17 -47.15 1.17 4.81
C GLN A 17 -46.21 1.95 5.75
N HIS A 18 -45.90 1.45 6.95
CA HIS A 18 -45.12 2.18 7.95
C HIS A 18 -43.88 1.43 8.50
N LEU A 19 -43.51 0.28 7.93
CA LEU A 19 -42.32 -0.47 8.38
C LEU A 19 -41.06 -0.02 7.61
N LYS A 20 -40.09 0.56 8.33
CA LYS A 20 -38.73 0.78 7.84
C LYS A 20 -37.81 -0.27 8.45
N VAL A 21 -37.28 -1.17 7.62
CA VAL A 21 -36.20 -2.08 8.04
C VAL A 21 -34.88 -1.36 7.83
N ASN A 22 -34.24 -0.95 8.92
CA ASN A 22 -32.88 -0.40 8.89
C ASN A 22 -31.88 -1.56 9.08
N ILE A 23 -31.25 -2.01 8.00
CA ILE A 23 -30.12 -2.94 8.08
C ILE A 23 -28.86 -2.09 8.21
N ALA A 24 -28.29 -2.02 9.41
CA ALA A 24 -26.98 -1.41 9.59
C ALA A 24 -25.92 -2.32 8.94
N PRO A 25 -25.05 -1.80 8.06
CA PRO A 25 -24.01 -2.61 7.45
C PRO A 25 -22.97 -2.97 8.52
N PHE A 26 -22.80 -4.28 8.73
CA PHE A 26 -21.75 -4.83 9.56
C PHE A 26 -20.39 -4.61 8.90
N LYS A 27 -19.44 -4.05 9.64
CA LYS A 27 -18.11 -3.70 9.13
C LYS A 27 -17.00 -4.45 9.86
N GLN A 28 -15.99 -4.83 9.10
CA GLN A 28 -14.77 -5.45 9.61
C GLN A 28 -13.56 -4.60 9.23
N TYR A 29 -12.57 -4.59 10.11
CA TYR A 29 -11.35 -3.79 9.99
C TYR A 29 -10.14 -4.69 10.27
N ILE A 30 -9.08 -4.60 9.48
CA ILE A 30 -7.82 -5.30 9.74
C ILE A 30 -6.70 -4.26 9.87
N LEU A 31 -5.97 -4.29 10.97
CA LEU A 31 -4.82 -3.43 11.21
C LEU A 31 -3.60 -4.30 11.45
N VAL A 32 -2.59 -4.16 10.60
CA VAL A 32 -1.35 -4.95 10.64
C VAL A 32 -0.21 -4.04 11.07
N SER A 33 0.52 -4.43 12.13
CA SER A 33 1.76 -3.79 12.55
C SER A 33 2.95 -4.72 12.47
N GLY A 34 4.05 -4.19 11.95
CA GLY A 34 5.37 -4.78 12.07
C GLY A 34 6.41 -3.76 12.53
N LEU A 35 7.67 -4.10 12.22
CA LEU A 35 8.92 -3.37 12.36
C LEU A 35 9.81 -3.84 13.51
N PHE A 36 10.95 -4.43 13.20
CA PHE A 36 12.21 -3.92 13.71
C PHE A 36 13.20 -4.00 12.54
N TYR A 37 13.55 -2.85 11.97
CA TYR A 37 14.33 -2.69 10.74
C TYR A 37 15.58 -1.84 11.09
N PRO A 38 16.75 -2.11 10.50
CA PRO A 38 17.93 -1.28 10.73
C PRO A 38 17.69 0.15 10.21
N ASP A 39 17.62 1.11 11.11
CA ASP A 39 17.46 2.53 10.79
C ASP A 39 18.84 3.22 10.84
N ASP A 40 19.17 3.97 9.79
CA ASP A 40 20.39 4.79 9.72
C ASP A 40 20.39 5.90 10.79
N HIS A 41 19.21 6.32 11.27
CA HIS A 41 19.05 7.27 12.37
C HIS A 41 19.31 6.66 13.75
N ASN A 42 19.47 5.33 13.83
CA ASN A 42 19.77 4.60 15.06
C ASN A 42 21.02 3.72 14.92
N ASN A 43 22.05 4.19 14.20
CA ASN A 43 23.28 3.44 13.96
C ASN A 43 23.04 2.02 13.39
N TYR A 44 22.00 1.86 12.56
CA TYR A 44 21.54 0.58 12.01
C TYR A 44 21.14 -0.46 13.08
N GLN A 45 20.82 -0.02 14.30
CA GLN A 45 20.21 -0.88 15.30
C GLN A 45 18.72 -1.04 15.01
N LEU A 46 18.24 -2.25 15.27
CA LEU A 46 16.83 -2.58 15.22
C LEU A 46 16.07 -1.72 16.24
N SER A 47 15.27 -0.76 15.75
CA SER A 47 14.36 0.03 16.60
C SER A 47 12.94 0.16 16.06
N GLY A 48 12.03 0.53 16.97
CA GLY A 48 10.64 0.86 16.68
C GLY A 48 9.67 -0.32 16.62
N SER A 49 8.41 -0.03 16.90
CA SER A 49 7.28 -0.87 16.57
C SER A 49 6.17 0.05 16.08
N PHE A 50 5.42 -0.38 15.07
CA PHE A 50 4.27 0.39 14.60
C PHE A 50 2.98 0.17 15.41
N ASP A 51 3.01 -0.68 16.43
CA ASP A 51 1.84 -1.00 17.25
C ASP A 51 1.17 0.28 17.82
N LYS A 52 1.95 1.26 18.28
CA LYS A 52 1.40 2.53 18.80
C LYS A 52 0.48 3.24 17.81
N TYR A 53 0.75 3.14 16.50
CA TYR A 53 -0.08 3.74 15.45
C TYR A 53 -1.33 2.91 15.18
N VAL A 54 -1.22 1.59 15.23
CA VAL A 54 -2.38 0.68 15.21
C VAL A 54 -3.31 1.01 16.37
N GLN A 55 -2.81 1.07 17.60
CA GLN A 55 -3.65 1.37 18.77
C GLN A 55 -4.29 2.77 18.71
N SER A 56 -3.60 3.75 18.12
CA SER A 56 -4.19 5.07 17.84
C SER A 56 -5.34 4.96 16.83
N TYR A 57 -5.18 4.15 15.78
CA TYR A 57 -6.20 3.95 14.77
C TYR A 57 -7.39 3.11 15.27
N VAL A 58 -7.16 2.11 16.12
CA VAL A 58 -8.21 1.34 16.83
C VAL A 58 -9.14 2.31 17.58
N LYS A 59 -8.59 3.27 18.32
CA LYS A 59 -9.38 4.29 19.02
C LYS A 59 -10.23 5.12 18.07
N LYS A 60 -9.70 5.48 16.89
CA LYS A 60 -10.43 6.22 15.85
C LYS A 60 -11.59 5.37 15.30
N ILE A 61 -11.38 4.09 15.03
CA ILE A 61 -12.44 3.19 14.54
C ILE A 61 -13.55 3.08 15.59
N ILE A 62 -13.22 2.77 16.84
CA ILE A 62 -14.19 2.65 17.94
C ILE A 62 -15.04 3.92 18.07
N GLN A 63 -14.41 5.09 18.00
CA GLN A 63 -15.13 6.36 18.05
C GLN A 63 -16.04 6.56 16.84
N SER A 64 -15.57 6.23 15.62
CA SER A 64 -16.32 6.40 14.37
C SER A 64 -17.50 5.42 14.24
N GLN A 65 -17.39 4.23 14.85
CA GLN A 65 -18.40 3.18 14.77
C GLN A 65 -19.26 3.09 16.03
N LYS A 66 -19.21 4.10 16.90
CA LYS A 66 -20.00 4.13 18.14
C LYS A 66 -21.49 3.89 17.85
N GLY A 67 -22.05 2.87 18.49
CA GLY A 67 -23.46 2.47 18.34
C GLY A 67 -23.74 1.49 17.20
N ASN A 68 -22.73 1.07 16.44
CA ASN A 68 -22.84 0.06 15.38
C ASN A 68 -22.15 -1.24 15.80
N ASP A 69 -22.52 -2.33 15.14
CA ASP A 69 -21.84 -3.63 15.25
C ASP A 69 -20.66 -3.69 14.28
N PHE A 70 -19.47 -4.05 14.78
CA PHE A 70 -18.26 -4.15 13.96
C PHE A 70 -17.20 -5.08 14.58
N ILE A 71 -16.23 -5.50 13.77
CA ILE A 71 -15.08 -6.31 14.20
C ILE A 71 -13.78 -5.59 13.87
N ILE A 72 -12.84 -5.61 14.81
CA ILE A 72 -11.44 -5.23 14.56
C ILE A 72 -10.55 -6.46 14.70
N TYR A 73 -9.73 -6.70 13.70
CA TYR A 73 -8.57 -7.59 13.73
C TYR A 73 -7.30 -6.76 13.92
N ASP A 74 -6.64 -6.92 15.05
CA ASP A 74 -5.33 -6.35 15.36
C ASP A 74 -4.27 -7.45 15.17
N VAL A 75 -3.50 -7.33 14.09
CA VAL A 75 -2.42 -8.24 13.69
C VAL A 75 -1.09 -7.61 14.08
N ASN A 76 -0.50 -8.07 15.18
CA ASN A 76 0.80 -7.61 15.66
C ASN A 76 1.85 -8.68 15.39
N ILE A 77 2.61 -8.49 14.31
CA ILE A 77 3.61 -9.46 13.82
C ILE A 77 4.70 -9.69 14.86
N LEU A 78 5.18 -8.62 15.51
CA LEU A 78 6.28 -8.71 16.47
C LEU A 78 5.85 -9.40 17.76
N ALA A 79 4.66 -9.06 18.26
CA ALA A 79 4.09 -9.69 19.44
C ALA A 79 3.60 -11.12 19.18
N GLY A 80 3.52 -11.54 17.91
CA GLY A 80 3.03 -12.85 17.51
C GLY A 80 1.56 -13.03 17.86
N THR A 81 0.71 -12.01 17.64
CA THR A 81 -0.71 -12.10 17.97
C THR A 81 -1.63 -11.62 16.86
N ILE A 82 -2.68 -12.38 16.59
CA ILE A 82 -3.86 -11.91 15.84
C ILE A 82 -5.02 -11.83 16.82
N THR A 83 -5.43 -10.62 17.18
CA THR A 83 -6.54 -10.37 18.10
C THR A 83 -7.78 -9.95 17.34
N LYS A 84 -8.85 -10.74 17.44
CA LYS A 84 -10.19 -10.38 16.97
C LYS A 84 -10.99 -9.81 18.14
N THR A 85 -11.49 -8.58 18.00
CA THR A 85 -12.40 -7.95 18.96
C THR A 85 -13.73 -7.65 18.29
N GLU A 86 -14.80 -8.22 18.82
CA GLU A 86 -16.17 -8.06 18.34
C GLU A 86 -16.90 -7.04 19.21
N TYR A 87 -17.38 -5.98 18.58
CA TYR A 87 -18.16 -4.92 19.20
C TYR A 87 -19.61 -5.09 18.76
N PHE A 88 -20.47 -5.48 19.69
CA PHE A 88 -21.91 -5.57 19.47
C PHE A 88 -22.63 -4.53 20.33
N ALA A 89 -23.65 -3.90 19.79
CA ALA A 89 -24.46 -2.92 20.48
C ALA A 89 -24.97 -3.51 21.81
N ASN A 90 -24.87 -2.70 22.87
CA ASN A 90 -25.30 -3.05 24.23
C ASN A 90 -24.59 -4.26 24.86
N SER A 91 -23.43 -4.66 24.33
CA SER A 91 -22.61 -5.74 24.88
C SER A 91 -21.19 -5.26 25.17
N SER A 92 -20.55 -5.87 26.17
CA SER A 92 -19.10 -5.72 26.33
C SER A 92 -18.37 -6.33 25.13
N PRO A 93 -17.27 -5.72 24.65
CA PRO A 93 -16.51 -6.27 23.54
C PRO A 93 -16.02 -7.69 23.84
N LYS A 94 -16.20 -8.60 22.89
CA LYS A 94 -15.70 -9.99 22.99
C LYS A 94 -14.35 -10.09 22.29
N LYS A 95 -13.34 -10.58 22.99
CA LYS A 95 -11.97 -10.69 22.48
C LYS A 95 -11.55 -12.16 22.35
N SER A 96 -10.95 -12.49 21.21
CA SER A 96 -10.25 -13.76 20.98
C SER A 96 -8.88 -13.48 20.37
N THR A 97 -7.87 -14.25 20.76
CA THR A 97 -6.48 -14.03 20.32
C THR A 97 -5.88 -15.34 19.88
N LEU A 98 -5.33 -15.36 18.66
CA LEU A 98 -4.43 -16.40 18.17
C LEU A 98 -2.99 -15.98 18.45
N THR A 99 -2.18 -16.91 18.94
CA THR A 99 -0.79 -16.67 19.36
C THR A 99 0.19 -17.45 18.48
N PHE A 100 1.29 -16.78 18.17
CA PHE A 100 2.43 -17.21 17.37
C PHE A 100 3.72 -16.90 18.14
N ASP A 101 4.85 -17.35 17.61
CA ASP A 101 6.14 -16.99 18.19
C ASP A 101 6.42 -15.49 18.02
N LYS A 102 6.99 -14.88 19.06
CA LYS A 102 7.40 -13.48 19.04
C LYS A 102 8.65 -13.27 18.20
N VAL A 103 8.73 -12.13 17.54
CA VAL A 103 9.94 -11.64 16.86
C VAL A 103 10.71 -10.73 17.82
N ILE A 104 11.99 -11.02 18.02
CA ILE A 104 12.90 -10.27 18.89
C ILE A 104 14.20 -9.94 18.16
N ASN A 105 14.97 -8.97 18.67
CA ASN A 105 16.20 -8.51 18.02
C ASN A 105 17.23 -9.61 17.75
N SER A 106 17.31 -10.64 18.59
CA SER A 106 18.24 -11.76 18.41
C SER A 106 17.85 -12.72 17.28
N ASP A 107 16.66 -12.56 16.68
CA ASP A 107 16.24 -13.35 15.50
C ASP A 107 16.85 -12.84 14.18
N TYR A 108 17.51 -11.69 14.24
CA TYR A 108 18.11 -11.03 13.09
C TYR A 108 19.61 -11.35 12.99
N VAL A 109 20.08 -11.52 11.77
CA VAL A 109 21.49 -11.70 11.47
C VAL A 109 21.94 -10.70 10.41
N ARG A 110 23.25 -10.46 10.35
CA ARG A 110 23.87 -9.64 9.32
C ARG A 110 24.23 -10.52 8.13
N ALA A 111 23.53 -10.35 7.02
CA ALA A 111 23.78 -11.04 5.75
C ALA A 111 23.98 -10.02 4.62
N ASN A 112 25.06 -10.16 3.85
CA ASN A 112 25.39 -9.31 2.69
C ASN A 112 25.30 -7.80 2.97
N ASN A 113 25.90 -7.33 4.08
CA ASN A 113 25.83 -5.94 4.56
C ASN A 113 24.42 -5.42 4.91
N SER A 114 23.42 -6.29 5.01
CA SER A 114 22.05 -5.97 5.45
C SER A 114 21.67 -6.78 6.69
N ILE A 115 20.78 -6.26 7.53
CA ILE A 115 20.23 -7.00 8.68
C ILE A 115 18.92 -7.66 8.24
N ARG A 116 18.83 -8.98 8.35
CA ARG A 116 17.70 -9.80 7.88
C ARG A 116 17.15 -10.65 9.01
N PHE A 117 15.84 -10.86 9.00
CA PHE A 117 15.23 -11.88 9.85
C PHE A 117 15.53 -13.26 9.25
N GLU A 118 16.20 -14.14 9.99
CA GLU A 118 16.61 -15.47 9.50
C GLU A 118 16.22 -16.63 10.43
N ASN A 119 15.39 -16.40 11.45
CA ASN A 119 15.02 -17.46 12.39
C ASN A 119 13.93 -18.41 11.82
N ASN A 120 14.37 -19.37 11.02
CA ASN A 120 13.53 -20.36 10.32
C ASN A 120 12.85 -21.39 11.24
N SER A 121 13.15 -21.41 12.55
CA SER A 121 12.56 -22.35 13.50
C SER A 121 11.25 -21.87 14.11
N LYS A 122 10.97 -20.56 14.03
CA LYS A 122 9.80 -19.94 14.64
C LYS A 122 8.57 -20.02 13.74
N LYS A 123 7.42 -20.31 14.35
CA LYS A 123 6.11 -20.16 13.73
C LYS A 123 5.59 -18.74 13.98
N ILE A 124 6.04 -17.81 13.15
CA ILE A 124 5.61 -16.41 13.18
C ILE A 124 4.40 -16.17 12.27
N ILE A 125 3.77 -15.00 12.42
CA ILE A 125 2.73 -14.55 11.49
C ILE A 125 3.39 -14.17 10.17
N SER A 126 3.02 -14.87 9.10
CA SER A 126 3.53 -14.66 7.75
C SER A 126 2.58 -13.78 6.92
N LYS A 127 3.03 -13.39 5.71
CA LYS A 127 2.17 -12.65 4.78
C LYS A 127 0.93 -13.45 4.38
N THR A 128 1.04 -14.79 4.31
CA THR A 128 -0.07 -15.65 3.93
C THR A 128 -1.13 -15.72 5.02
N ASP A 129 -0.77 -15.62 6.31
CA ASP A 129 -1.75 -15.52 7.39
C ASP A 129 -2.60 -14.24 7.26
N VAL A 130 -1.97 -13.11 6.89
CA VAL A 130 -2.66 -11.84 6.64
C VAL A 130 -3.57 -11.93 5.41
N TYR A 131 -3.07 -12.50 4.31
CA TYR A 131 -3.89 -12.71 3.11
C TYR A 131 -5.07 -13.65 3.38
N LYS A 132 -4.82 -14.73 4.11
CA LYS A 132 -5.84 -15.72 4.47
C LYS A 132 -6.94 -15.11 5.34
N LEU A 133 -6.58 -14.22 6.27
CA LEU A 133 -7.57 -13.48 7.06
C LEU A 133 -8.52 -12.66 6.17
N ILE A 134 -8.00 -11.99 5.14
CA ILE A 134 -8.82 -11.23 4.18
C ILE A 134 -9.70 -12.18 3.36
N GLU A 135 -9.11 -13.25 2.81
CA GLU A 135 -9.82 -14.24 2.00
C GLU A 135 -10.92 -14.97 2.78
N ASP A 136 -10.70 -15.26 4.06
CA ASP A 136 -11.68 -15.91 4.93
C ASP A 136 -12.86 -14.97 5.21
N ILE A 137 -12.63 -13.65 5.30
CA ILE A 137 -13.72 -12.68 5.32
C ILE A 137 -14.46 -12.70 3.98
N GLY A 138 -13.76 -12.69 2.86
CA GLY A 138 -14.42 -12.75 1.54
C GLY A 138 -15.17 -14.05 1.25
N THR A 139 -14.80 -15.14 1.92
CA THR A 139 -15.50 -16.42 1.83
C THR A 139 -16.71 -16.47 2.75
N ASN A 140 -16.54 -16.10 4.01
CA ASN A 140 -17.53 -16.33 5.06
C ASN A 140 -18.45 -15.13 5.31
N ASN A 141 -17.95 -13.91 5.08
CA ASN A 141 -18.63 -12.64 5.32
C ASN A 141 -18.35 -11.64 4.19
N PRO A 142 -18.69 -11.96 2.93
CA PRO A 142 -18.33 -11.13 1.78
C PRO A 142 -18.94 -9.73 1.89
N ASN A 143 -18.22 -8.73 1.37
CA ASN A 143 -18.59 -7.32 1.33
C ASN A 143 -18.75 -6.66 2.71
N THR A 144 -17.91 -7.04 3.67
CA THR A 144 -17.95 -6.47 5.04
C THR A 144 -16.62 -5.85 5.46
N LEU A 145 -15.50 -6.16 4.80
CA LEU A 145 -14.20 -5.56 5.09
C LEU A 145 -14.16 -4.12 4.60
N GLN A 146 -14.16 -3.18 5.55
CA GLN A 146 -14.17 -1.75 5.26
C GLN A 146 -12.74 -1.23 5.05
N GLU A 147 -11.81 -1.63 5.90
CA GLU A 147 -10.47 -1.07 5.91
C GLU A 147 -9.43 -2.15 6.23
N VAL A 148 -8.34 -2.14 5.46
CA VAL A 148 -7.10 -2.84 5.81
C VAL A 148 -5.97 -1.83 5.91
N HIS A 149 -5.33 -1.70 7.06
CA HIS A 149 -4.15 -0.86 7.23
C HIS A 149 -2.90 -1.69 7.46
N VAL A 150 -1.85 -1.42 6.70
CA VAL A 150 -0.54 -2.06 6.88
C VAL A 150 0.46 -1.00 7.32
N PHE A 151 0.87 -1.04 8.58
CA PHE A 151 1.87 -0.16 9.17
C PHE A 151 3.24 -0.85 9.15
N SER A 152 4.10 -0.41 8.24
CA SER A 152 5.33 -1.12 7.85
C SER A 152 6.43 -0.15 7.41
N HIS A 153 7.66 -0.63 7.26
CA HIS A 153 8.64 0.09 6.46
C HIS A 153 8.29 -0.13 4.98
N ALA A 154 7.42 0.72 4.43
CA ALA A 154 6.92 0.44 3.08
C ALA A 154 8.03 0.64 2.03
N TYR A 155 8.16 -0.39 1.19
CA TYR A 155 9.05 -0.46 0.03
C TYR A 155 8.19 -0.49 -1.22
N TRP A 156 8.72 0.03 -2.34
CA TRP A 156 7.94 0.13 -3.58
C TRP A 156 7.47 -1.23 -4.11
N ASN A 157 8.17 -2.32 -3.74
CA ASN A 157 7.81 -3.69 -4.10
C ASN A 157 6.82 -4.34 -3.13
N GLY A 158 6.58 -3.70 -1.98
CA GLY A 158 5.57 -4.05 -0.99
C GLY A 158 5.99 -3.74 0.46
N PRO A 159 5.04 -3.75 1.41
CA PRO A 159 5.31 -3.58 2.84
C PRO A 159 6.40 -4.48 3.42
N ILE A 160 7.39 -3.90 4.11
CA ILE A 160 8.38 -4.65 4.92
C ILE A 160 7.91 -4.64 6.37
N LEU A 161 7.48 -5.81 6.86
CA LEU A 161 6.97 -6.03 8.21
C LEU A 161 8.08 -6.48 9.15
N VAL A 162 8.97 -7.38 8.71
CA VAL A 162 10.10 -7.87 9.53
C VAL A 162 11.40 -8.04 8.75
N ASN A 163 11.43 -7.75 7.44
CA ASN A 163 12.64 -7.82 6.60
C ASN A 163 13.13 -9.27 6.35
N THR A 164 12.21 -10.11 5.87
CA THR A 164 12.44 -11.51 5.45
C THR A 164 12.83 -11.60 3.97
N ASP A 165 13.61 -12.62 3.64
CA ASP A 165 13.79 -13.02 2.24
C ASP A 165 12.54 -13.70 1.67
N SER A 166 12.45 -13.74 0.34
CA SER A 166 11.33 -14.44 -0.32
C SER A 166 11.44 -15.95 -0.13
N GLY A 167 10.37 -16.61 0.32
CA GLY A 167 10.36 -18.06 0.54
C GLY A 167 9.25 -18.53 1.49
N GLY A 168 9.41 -19.75 2.01
CA GLY A 168 8.40 -20.45 2.84
C GLY A 168 8.17 -19.88 4.25
N GLY A 169 8.87 -18.83 4.66
CA GLY A 169 8.68 -18.11 5.93
C GLY A 169 8.54 -16.60 5.75
N ASP A 170 8.18 -16.18 4.55
CA ASP A 170 8.19 -14.78 4.15
C ASP A 170 7.02 -14.01 4.77
N CYS A 171 7.36 -13.00 5.55
CA CYS A 171 6.41 -12.14 6.23
C CYS A 171 6.17 -10.84 5.47
N ASP A 172 7.11 -10.43 4.62
CA ASP A 172 7.00 -9.19 3.88
C ASP A 172 6.10 -9.38 2.65
N MET A 173 5.24 -8.41 2.42
CA MET A 173 4.28 -8.46 1.32
C MET A 173 4.97 -8.04 0.02
N ARG A 174 4.68 -8.73 -1.09
CA ARG A 174 5.34 -8.49 -2.39
C ARG A 174 4.35 -8.37 -3.53
N LYS A 175 4.66 -7.55 -4.53
CA LYS A 175 3.81 -7.41 -5.72
C LYS A 175 3.67 -8.73 -6.48
N ALA A 176 4.68 -9.60 -6.37
CA ALA A 176 4.69 -10.92 -6.98
C ALA A 176 3.60 -11.84 -6.40
N ASP A 177 3.16 -11.62 -5.16
CA ASP A 177 2.12 -12.44 -4.49
C ASP A 177 0.79 -12.44 -5.26
N PHE A 178 0.51 -11.37 -6.02
CA PHE A 178 -0.69 -11.23 -6.86
C PHE A 178 -0.54 -11.84 -8.25
N THR A 179 0.64 -12.37 -8.56
CA THR A 179 0.95 -13.04 -9.85
C THR A 179 1.36 -14.50 -9.67
N SER A 180 1.82 -14.89 -8.47
CA SER A 180 2.29 -16.24 -8.15
C SER A 180 1.19 -17.21 -7.72
N GLY A 181 -0.05 -16.75 -7.57
CA GLY A 181 -1.14 -17.55 -7.00
C GLY A 181 -1.09 -17.71 -5.48
N THR A 182 -0.24 -16.92 -4.80
CA THR A 182 -0.19 -16.88 -3.32
C THR A 182 -1.50 -16.41 -2.71
N ILE A 183 -2.31 -15.66 -3.46
CA ILE A 183 -3.58 -15.07 -3.03
C ILE A 183 -4.71 -15.59 -3.91
N ASN A 184 -5.83 -15.97 -3.30
CA ASN A 184 -7.09 -16.15 -4.01
C ASN A 184 -7.73 -14.79 -4.28
N VAL A 185 -7.44 -14.23 -5.46
CA VAL A 185 -7.89 -12.88 -5.88
C VAL A 185 -9.40 -12.70 -5.75
N THR A 186 -10.20 -13.73 -6.05
CA THR A 186 -11.67 -13.68 -5.96
C THR A 186 -12.12 -13.50 -4.52
N ASN A 187 -11.65 -14.36 -3.62
CA ASN A 187 -12.01 -14.27 -2.20
C ASN A 187 -11.46 -12.98 -1.59
N PHE A 188 -10.24 -12.59 -1.96
CA PHE A 188 -9.64 -11.35 -1.51
C PHE A 188 -10.49 -10.13 -1.90
N LYS A 189 -10.92 -10.05 -3.16
CA LYS A 189 -11.81 -8.97 -3.64
C LYS A 189 -13.16 -9.00 -2.92
N ASN A 190 -13.76 -10.18 -2.81
CA ASN A 190 -15.09 -10.37 -2.22
C ASN A 190 -15.16 -9.95 -0.74
N ALA A 191 -14.02 -9.85 -0.04
CA ALA A 191 -14.00 -9.36 1.34
C ALA A 191 -14.49 -7.91 1.44
N PHE A 192 -14.08 -7.06 0.50
CA PHE A 192 -14.22 -5.60 0.62
C PHE A 192 -15.64 -5.11 0.37
N THR A 193 -16.07 -4.12 1.17
CA THR A 193 -17.26 -3.33 0.84
C THR A 193 -17.04 -2.52 -0.45
N SER A 194 -18.10 -1.98 -1.05
CA SER A 194 -17.96 -1.13 -2.25
C SER A 194 -17.17 0.15 -2.01
N SER A 195 -17.09 0.61 -0.76
CA SER A 195 -16.27 1.74 -0.31
C SER A 195 -15.03 1.29 0.47
N GLY A 196 -14.71 0.00 0.42
CA GLY A 196 -13.61 -0.58 1.18
C GLY A 196 -12.27 -0.25 0.55
N PHE A 197 -11.21 -0.12 1.37
CA PHE A 197 -9.88 0.16 0.87
C PHE A 197 -8.77 -0.49 1.70
N MET A 198 -7.61 -0.65 1.07
CA MET A 198 -6.36 -0.97 1.76
C MET A 198 -5.49 0.29 1.84
N LYS A 199 -4.97 0.64 3.01
CA LYS A 199 -3.99 1.72 3.19
C LYS A 199 -2.65 1.16 3.63
N ILE A 200 -1.61 1.49 2.87
CA ILE A 200 -0.24 1.08 3.14
C ILE A 200 0.51 2.32 3.62
N TRP A 201 0.87 2.30 4.90
CA TRP A 201 1.62 3.37 5.52
C TRP A 201 3.12 3.15 5.31
N GLY A 202 3.83 4.25 5.04
CA GLY A 202 5.27 4.27 4.79
C GLY A 202 5.63 4.88 3.43
N CYS A 203 6.80 4.53 2.93
CA CYS A 203 7.41 5.08 1.72
C CYS A 203 7.07 4.26 0.45
N SER A 204 7.35 4.84 -0.72
CA SER A 204 7.42 4.13 -2.00
C SER A 204 8.54 4.76 -2.81
N PHE A 205 9.77 4.33 -2.55
CA PHE A 205 10.97 4.97 -3.06
C PHE A 205 11.81 4.04 -3.96
N PRO A 206 11.36 3.74 -5.19
CA PRO A 206 12.22 3.10 -6.18
C PRO A 206 13.31 4.07 -6.59
N VAL A 207 14.57 3.73 -6.29
CA VAL A 207 15.73 4.61 -6.49
C VAL A 207 15.86 5.07 -7.94
N ALA A 208 15.74 4.14 -8.89
CA ALA A 208 15.80 4.45 -10.33
C ALA A 208 14.67 5.41 -10.75
N THR A 209 13.44 5.17 -10.29
CA THR A 209 12.31 6.07 -10.54
C THR A 209 12.55 7.45 -9.96
N ASN A 210 13.07 7.56 -8.74
CA ASN A 210 13.38 8.86 -8.15
C ASN A 210 14.49 9.59 -8.92
N ALA A 211 15.51 8.86 -9.38
CA ALA A 211 16.56 9.42 -10.21
C ALA A 211 15.98 9.98 -11.52
N LEU A 212 15.17 9.20 -12.26
CA LEU A 212 14.46 9.66 -13.46
C LEU A 212 13.61 10.91 -13.18
N PHE A 213 12.82 10.88 -12.10
CA PHE A 213 11.97 11.99 -11.67
C PHE A 213 12.78 13.27 -11.47
N SER A 214 13.93 13.15 -10.80
CA SER A 214 14.84 14.27 -10.56
C SER A 214 15.38 14.85 -11.86
N LYS A 215 15.78 13.99 -12.83
CA LYS A 215 16.24 14.46 -14.14
C LYS A 215 15.14 15.21 -14.91
N PHE A 216 13.91 14.71 -14.86
CA PHE A 216 12.77 15.35 -15.53
C PHE A 216 12.40 16.68 -14.88
N ARG A 217 12.29 16.74 -13.55
CA ARG A 217 11.94 17.97 -12.83
C ARG A 217 12.99 19.07 -12.95
N ASN A 218 14.26 18.69 -13.05
CA ASN A 218 15.36 19.65 -13.18
C ASN A 218 15.58 20.09 -14.64
N ASN A 219 14.81 19.55 -15.60
CA ASN A 219 14.86 20.04 -16.97
C ASN A 219 14.25 21.44 -17.05
N LYS A 220 14.90 22.37 -17.76
CA LYS A 220 14.45 23.75 -17.92
C LYS A 220 13.04 23.91 -18.54
N GLN A 221 12.57 22.89 -19.27
CA GLN A 221 11.22 22.88 -19.85
C GLN A 221 10.15 22.52 -18.83
N TYR A 222 10.53 21.94 -17.68
CA TYR A 222 9.59 21.58 -16.63
C TYR A 222 9.15 22.82 -15.85
N SER A 223 7.85 22.88 -15.54
CA SER A 223 7.29 23.89 -14.67
C SER A 223 6.15 23.28 -13.85
N THR A 224 6.27 23.35 -12.53
CA THR A 224 5.22 22.92 -11.59
C THR A 224 3.96 23.77 -11.70
N THR A 225 4.08 25.04 -12.13
CA THR A 225 2.97 26.00 -12.18
C THR A 225 2.27 26.01 -13.54
N LYS A 226 2.93 25.65 -14.64
CA LYS A 226 2.34 25.67 -15.99
C LYS A 226 1.75 24.32 -16.41
N THR A 227 0.74 24.36 -17.28
CA THR A 227 0.33 23.18 -18.05
C THR A 227 1.33 22.97 -19.18
N ILE A 228 1.84 21.76 -19.31
CA ILE A 228 2.86 21.41 -20.31
C ILE A 228 2.16 20.55 -21.38
N PRO A 229 2.12 20.99 -22.65
CA PRO A 229 1.54 20.19 -23.73
C PRO A 229 2.30 18.87 -23.90
N ASP A 230 1.56 17.78 -24.14
CA ASP A 230 2.11 16.43 -24.35
C ASP A 230 3.15 16.38 -25.50
N SER A 231 3.04 17.25 -26.50
CA SER A 231 3.98 17.41 -27.62
C SER A 231 5.27 18.17 -27.29
N THR A 232 5.40 18.74 -26.08
CA THR A 232 6.59 19.52 -25.68
C THR A 232 7.81 18.61 -25.58
N ILE A 233 8.90 18.99 -26.22
CA ILE A 233 10.14 18.19 -26.28
C ILE A 233 11.11 18.62 -25.17
N PHE A 234 11.50 17.66 -24.35
CA PHE A 234 12.52 17.75 -23.33
C PHE A 234 13.82 17.19 -23.90
N SER A 235 14.82 18.05 -24.05
CA SER A 235 16.17 17.66 -24.47
C SER A 235 17.04 17.40 -23.25
N PHE A 236 17.71 16.25 -23.24
CA PHE A 236 18.68 15.83 -22.24
C PHE A 236 20.03 15.63 -22.93
N VAL A 237 21.09 16.24 -22.38
CA VAL A 237 22.44 16.14 -22.93
C VAL A 237 23.03 14.74 -22.66
N PRO A 238 24.11 14.33 -23.36
CA PRO A 238 24.81 13.08 -23.08
C PRO A 238 25.08 12.86 -21.60
N ASN A 239 25.01 11.61 -21.17
CA ASN A 239 25.29 11.14 -19.81
C ASN A 239 24.29 11.61 -18.73
N THR A 240 23.20 12.32 -19.09
CA THR A 240 22.21 12.81 -18.12
C THR A 240 21.56 11.69 -17.32
N PHE A 241 21.32 10.53 -17.95
CA PHE A 241 20.61 9.40 -17.36
C PHE A 241 21.51 8.40 -16.63
N TYR A 242 22.77 8.75 -16.36
CA TYR A 242 23.52 8.06 -15.31
C TYR A 242 22.99 8.45 -13.92
N TYR A 243 22.75 7.43 -13.12
CA TYR A 243 22.53 7.52 -11.68
C TYR A 243 23.80 7.07 -10.96
N HIS A 244 24.23 7.83 -9.96
CA HIS A 244 25.45 7.55 -9.19
C HIS A 244 25.05 7.21 -7.75
N PRO A 245 24.77 5.94 -7.44
CA PRO A 245 24.57 5.52 -6.06
C PRO A 245 25.87 5.72 -5.27
N SER A 246 25.75 6.12 -4.00
CA SER A 246 26.92 6.31 -3.14
C SER A 246 27.72 5.01 -3.03
N GLY A 247 29.05 5.09 -3.21
CA GLY A 247 29.95 3.95 -3.10
C GLY A 247 29.76 2.85 -4.16
N SER A 248 29.07 3.13 -5.27
CA SER A 248 28.76 2.15 -6.33
C SER A 248 29.09 2.69 -7.71
N LEU A 249 29.22 1.80 -8.69
CA LEU A 249 29.39 2.19 -10.10
C LEU A 249 28.15 2.93 -10.62
N PRO A 250 28.31 3.85 -11.59
CA PRO A 250 27.19 4.51 -12.24
C PRO A 250 26.23 3.49 -12.87
N VAL A 251 24.93 3.69 -12.64
CA VAL A 251 23.85 2.87 -13.21
C VAL A 251 23.25 3.63 -14.40
N ASP A 252 23.22 2.98 -15.55
CA ASP A 252 22.52 3.48 -16.74
C ASP A 252 21.01 3.28 -16.60
N LEU A 253 20.24 4.38 -16.64
CA LEU A 253 18.78 4.35 -16.57
C LEU A 253 18.09 4.25 -17.94
N THR A 254 18.82 4.37 -19.06
CA THR A 254 18.25 4.28 -20.40
C THR A 254 17.62 2.92 -20.75
N PRO A 255 18.08 1.76 -20.22
CA PRO A 255 17.37 0.50 -20.42
C PRO A 255 15.93 0.53 -19.90
N GLN A 256 15.66 1.22 -18.78
CA GLN A 256 14.30 1.38 -18.26
C GLN A 256 13.44 2.24 -19.20
N ILE A 257 13.99 3.35 -19.70
CA ILE A 257 13.31 4.23 -20.67
C ILE A 257 12.97 3.44 -21.93
N ASN A 258 13.96 2.75 -22.48
CA ASN A 258 13.84 1.94 -23.69
C ASN A 258 12.82 0.81 -23.56
N GLY A 259 12.84 0.09 -22.42
CA GLY A 259 11.89 -0.98 -22.16
C GLY A 259 10.44 -0.50 -22.09
N ILE A 260 10.19 0.72 -21.61
CA ILE A 260 8.84 1.29 -21.51
C ILE A 260 8.39 1.88 -22.85
N LEU A 261 9.26 2.58 -23.56
CA LEU A 261 8.91 3.31 -24.78
C LEU A 261 9.10 2.51 -26.07
N GLY A 262 9.76 1.35 -26.02
CA GLY A 262 10.14 0.60 -27.22
C GLY A 262 11.24 1.29 -28.04
N THR A 263 12.10 2.08 -27.39
CA THR A 263 13.17 2.86 -28.04
C THR A 263 14.54 2.19 -27.87
N THR A 264 15.57 2.77 -28.49
CA THR A 264 16.96 2.26 -28.42
C THR A 264 17.96 3.37 -28.06
N HIS A 265 17.58 4.28 -27.16
CA HIS A 265 18.44 5.35 -26.70
C HIS A 265 19.70 4.80 -26.02
N LYS A 266 20.82 5.52 -26.17
CA LYS A 266 22.06 5.22 -25.46
C LYS A 266 22.37 6.36 -24.50
N VAL A 267 22.86 6.04 -23.32
CA VAL A 267 23.13 7.03 -22.26
C VAL A 267 24.16 8.09 -22.64
N ASN A 268 25.07 7.78 -23.55
CA ASN A 268 26.10 8.69 -24.05
C ASN A 268 25.62 9.58 -25.22
N ASP A 269 24.38 9.44 -25.67
CA ASP A 269 23.79 10.28 -26.70
C ASP A 269 22.91 11.39 -26.09
N SER A 270 22.65 12.45 -26.88
CA SER A 270 21.58 13.38 -26.54
C SER A 270 20.23 12.69 -26.70
N ILE A 271 19.38 12.75 -25.68
CA ILE A 271 18.07 12.10 -25.68
C ILE A 271 16.99 13.19 -25.69
N LYS A 272 16.00 13.03 -26.57
CA LYS A 272 14.83 13.90 -26.64
C LYS A 272 13.61 13.07 -26.30
N LEU A 273 12.82 13.53 -25.33
CA LEU A 273 11.55 12.91 -24.96
C LEU A 273 10.45 13.96 -25.03
N THR A 274 9.32 13.61 -25.62
CA THR A 274 8.08 14.36 -25.47
C THR A 274 7.58 14.29 -24.03
N PHE A 275 6.76 15.26 -23.62
CA PHE A 275 6.13 15.21 -22.31
C PHE A 275 5.19 14.00 -22.16
N LEU A 276 4.56 13.57 -23.27
CA LEU A 276 3.80 12.32 -23.32
C LEU A 276 4.66 11.10 -22.97
N GLU A 277 5.86 10.97 -23.55
CA GLU A 277 6.78 9.87 -23.24
C GLU A 277 7.24 9.91 -21.77
N ILE A 278 7.48 11.11 -21.22
CA ILE A 278 7.77 11.26 -19.78
C ILE A 278 6.59 10.80 -18.93
N LYS A 279 5.35 11.17 -19.30
CA LYS A 279 4.12 10.70 -18.63
C LYS A 279 4.00 9.18 -18.71
N LYS A 280 4.25 8.55 -19.86
CA LYS A 280 4.26 7.08 -20.04
C LYS A 280 5.22 6.40 -19.08
N ILE A 281 6.45 6.89 -18.97
CA ILE A 281 7.46 6.34 -18.04
C ILE A 281 6.97 6.40 -16.58
N LEU A 282 6.40 7.53 -16.17
CA LEU A 282 5.96 7.73 -14.80
C LEU A 282 4.64 7.03 -14.48
N ALA A 283 3.72 6.92 -15.46
CA ALA A 283 2.52 6.09 -15.38
C ALA A 283 2.89 4.61 -15.24
N TYR A 284 3.85 4.11 -16.02
CA TYR A 284 4.37 2.75 -15.86
C TYR A 284 4.92 2.50 -14.46
N ASN A 285 5.71 3.44 -13.92
CA ASN A 285 6.25 3.32 -12.56
C ASN A 285 5.14 3.29 -11.49
N TYR A 286 4.09 4.09 -11.65
CA TYR A 286 2.92 4.07 -10.78
C TYR A 286 2.19 2.72 -10.84
N LEU A 287 1.98 2.16 -12.04
CA LEU A 287 1.31 0.87 -12.21
C LEU A 287 2.16 -0.32 -11.71
N SER A 288 3.48 -0.14 -11.63
CA SER A 288 4.44 -1.21 -11.33
C SER A 288 4.79 -1.38 -9.85
N VAL A 289 4.37 -0.45 -8.99
CA VAL A 289 4.54 -0.58 -7.53
C VAL A 289 3.47 -1.51 -6.94
N TYR A 290 3.72 -2.01 -5.73
CA TYR A 290 2.83 -2.93 -5.01
C TYR A 290 1.35 -2.47 -5.01
N ALA A 291 1.09 -1.21 -4.66
CA ALA A 291 -0.26 -0.65 -4.61
C ALA A 291 -0.93 -0.63 -5.99
N GLY A 292 -0.19 -0.28 -7.05
CA GLY A 292 -0.67 -0.30 -8.44
C GLY A 292 -1.02 -1.70 -8.91
N VAL A 293 -0.19 -2.70 -8.56
CA VAL A 293 -0.45 -4.10 -8.89
C VAL A 293 -1.72 -4.62 -8.20
N ILE A 294 -1.95 -4.29 -6.93
CA ILE A 294 -3.19 -4.65 -6.21
C ILE A 294 -4.40 -4.03 -6.90
N ALA A 295 -4.38 -2.71 -7.11
CA ALA A 295 -5.50 -2.01 -7.73
C ALA A 295 -5.82 -2.58 -9.11
N LYS A 296 -4.79 -2.88 -9.92
CA LYS A 296 -4.94 -3.46 -11.25
C LYS A 296 -5.44 -4.92 -11.24
N LYS A 297 -4.89 -5.77 -10.36
CA LYS A 297 -5.17 -7.22 -10.39
C LYS A 297 -6.41 -7.62 -9.61
N ILE A 298 -6.71 -6.90 -8.53
CA ILE A 298 -7.84 -7.21 -7.64
C ILE A 298 -9.02 -6.26 -7.93
N GLY A 299 -8.75 -5.01 -8.30
CA GLY A 299 -9.79 -4.00 -8.50
C GLY A 299 -10.35 -3.49 -7.18
N ILE A 300 -9.48 -3.25 -6.19
CA ILE A 300 -9.83 -2.56 -4.93
C ILE A 300 -9.11 -1.22 -4.84
N LYS A 301 -9.68 -0.28 -4.08
CA LYS A 301 -9.01 0.99 -3.76
C LYS A 301 -7.82 0.72 -2.83
N VAL A 302 -6.65 1.23 -3.20
CA VAL A 302 -5.46 1.24 -2.35
C VAL A 302 -4.99 2.67 -2.13
N ILE A 303 -4.66 3.02 -0.90
CA ILE A 303 -4.09 4.33 -0.54
C ILE A 303 -2.63 4.07 -0.13
N SER A 304 -1.67 4.61 -0.87
CA SER A 304 -0.25 4.37 -0.62
C SER A 304 0.63 5.49 -1.14
N ALA A 305 1.89 5.49 -0.73
CA ALA A 305 2.86 6.48 -1.17
C ALA A 305 3.02 6.38 -2.70
N LEU A 306 3.14 7.53 -3.35
CA LEU A 306 3.39 7.59 -4.79
C LEU A 306 4.83 7.18 -5.09
N PRO A 307 5.14 6.62 -6.27
CA PRO A 307 6.51 6.25 -6.59
C PRO A 307 7.45 7.46 -6.48
N ALA A 308 8.64 7.23 -5.93
CA ALA A 308 9.64 8.24 -5.59
C ALA A 308 9.20 9.19 -4.46
N THR A 309 8.35 8.76 -3.54
CA THR A 309 8.05 9.51 -2.31
C THR A 309 8.43 8.72 -1.07
N TYR A 310 8.74 9.42 0.01
CA TYR A 310 8.95 8.81 1.33
C TYR A 310 8.04 9.48 2.35
N ALA A 311 7.73 8.77 3.43
CA ALA A 311 6.87 9.24 4.50
C ALA A 311 7.69 9.60 5.73
N ASN A 312 7.28 10.67 6.41
CA ASN A 312 7.74 10.97 7.74
C ASN A 312 6.95 10.12 8.74
N ILE A 313 7.68 9.46 9.64
CA ILE A 313 7.13 8.61 10.69
C ILE A 313 6.96 9.45 11.96
N ASP A 314 6.13 10.49 11.83
CA ASP A 314 5.66 11.29 12.96
C ASP A 314 4.24 10.85 13.36
N PRO A 315 3.65 11.40 14.44
CA PRO A 315 2.31 11.03 14.89
C PRO A 315 1.20 11.16 13.84
N THR A 316 1.41 11.94 12.78
CA THR A 316 0.42 12.20 11.74
C THR A 316 0.59 11.37 10.47
N PHE A 317 1.76 10.74 10.28
CA PHE A 317 2.12 9.86 9.15
C PHE A 317 1.74 10.46 7.80
N HIS A 318 2.68 11.18 7.18
CA HIS A 318 2.45 11.88 5.92
C HIS A 318 3.65 11.80 4.99
N ILE A 319 3.41 12.03 3.69
CA ILE A 319 4.50 12.16 2.71
C ILE A 319 5.37 13.36 3.06
N ALA A 320 6.69 13.15 3.05
CA ALA A 320 7.67 14.13 3.44
C ALA A 320 7.63 15.37 2.53
N PRO A 321 7.70 16.59 3.08
CA PRO A 321 7.64 17.84 2.32
C PRO A 321 8.66 17.92 1.16
N SER A 322 9.84 17.35 1.38
CA SER A 322 10.94 17.24 0.42
C SER A 322 10.60 16.48 -0.87
N THR A 323 9.55 15.65 -0.87
CA THR A 323 9.09 14.88 -2.05
C THR A 323 7.74 15.36 -2.60
N MET A 324 7.19 16.47 -2.08
CA MET A 324 5.89 16.98 -2.51
C MET A 324 5.84 17.44 -3.97
N ALA A 325 6.98 17.78 -4.56
CA ALA A 325 7.06 18.04 -6.00
C ALA A 325 6.67 16.80 -6.83
N ASN A 326 6.94 15.60 -6.34
CA ASN A 326 6.57 14.35 -7.00
C ASN A 326 5.06 14.10 -6.86
N VAL A 327 4.51 14.30 -5.65
CA VAL A 327 3.04 14.24 -5.42
C VAL A 327 2.29 15.21 -6.34
N THR A 328 2.78 16.45 -6.44
CA THR A 328 2.19 17.49 -7.29
C THR A 328 2.19 17.09 -8.76
N PHE A 329 3.25 16.45 -9.23
CA PHE A 329 3.32 15.97 -10.61
C PHE A 329 2.27 14.89 -10.87
N TYR A 330 2.15 13.86 -10.03
CA TYR A 330 1.15 12.80 -10.23
C TYR A 330 -0.26 13.38 -10.23
N LYS A 331 -0.56 14.29 -9.30
CA LYS A 331 -1.85 14.97 -9.26
C LYS A 331 -2.12 15.80 -10.52
N LYS A 332 -1.15 16.60 -10.96
CA LYS A 332 -1.36 17.60 -12.03
C LYS A 332 -1.28 17.00 -13.43
N HIS A 333 -0.35 16.09 -13.66
CA HIS A 333 0.01 15.62 -15.00
C HIS A 333 -0.49 14.22 -15.30
N LEU A 334 -0.87 13.46 -14.27
CA LEU A 334 -1.38 12.09 -14.37
C LEU A 334 -2.77 11.93 -13.72
N ASP A 335 -3.40 13.03 -13.29
CA ASP A 335 -4.73 13.09 -12.67
C ASP A 335 -4.94 12.11 -11.50
N VAL A 336 -3.85 11.83 -10.76
CA VAL A 336 -3.92 10.93 -9.61
C VAL A 336 -4.54 11.65 -8.42
N LYS A 337 -5.60 11.06 -7.85
CA LYS A 337 -6.24 11.56 -6.62
C LYS A 337 -5.29 11.42 -5.43
N ILE A 338 -5.29 12.45 -4.57
CA ILE A 338 -4.46 12.53 -3.36
C ILE A 338 -5.38 12.60 -2.13
N GLU A 339 -5.12 11.76 -1.15
CA GLU A 339 -5.85 11.63 0.12
C GLU A 339 -5.05 12.21 1.30
N ASP A 340 -5.65 12.19 2.48
CA ASP A 340 -5.04 12.64 3.74
C ASP A 340 -3.64 12.06 3.98
N GLY A 341 -2.72 12.95 4.38
CA GLY A 341 -1.30 12.66 4.51
C GLY A 341 -0.54 12.72 3.18
N ASN A 342 -1.14 13.26 2.12
CA ASN A 342 -0.58 13.39 0.77
C ASN A 342 -0.30 12.03 0.08
N TYR A 343 -1.06 11.00 0.45
CA TYR A 343 -0.96 9.67 -0.14
C TYR A 343 -1.72 9.60 -1.46
N GLY A 344 -1.20 8.85 -2.42
CA GLY A 344 -1.87 8.60 -3.69
C GLY A 344 -2.95 7.54 -3.58
N VAL A 345 -4.05 7.73 -4.31
CA VAL A 345 -5.08 6.72 -4.51
C VAL A 345 -4.73 5.90 -5.75
N TYR A 346 -4.76 4.58 -5.60
CA TYR A 346 -4.71 3.57 -6.65
C TYR A 346 -6.10 2.93 -6.70
N ASP A 347 -6.88 3.27 -7.72
CA ASP A 347 -8.22 2.74 -7.96
C ASP A 347 -8.35 2.30 -9.42
N GLU A 348 -9.41 1.55 -9.74
CA GLU A 348 -9.65 1.03 -11.08
C GLU A 348 -9.69 2.15 -12.14
N SER A 349 -10.35 3.28 -11.84
CA SER A 349 -10.44 4.41 -12.76
C SER A 349 -9.07 5.01 -13.08
N THR A 350 -8.21 5.17 -12.07
CA THR A 350 -6.86 5.73 -12.22
C THR A 350 -5.98 4.74 -12.99
N VAL A 351 -6.07 3.44 -12.68
CA VAL A 351 -5.32 2.39 -13.40
C VAL A 351 -5.68 2.41 -14.89
N GLN A 352 -6.98 2.36 -15.22
CA GLN A 352 -7.45 2.36 -16.61
C GLN A 352 -7.01 3.63 -17.36
N SER A 353 -7.11 4.80 -16.72
CA SER A 353 -6.67 6.05 -17.33
C SER A 353 -5.17 6.07 -17.62
N LEU A 354 -4.35 5.52 -16.73
CA LEU A 354 -2.89 5.51 -16.89
C LEU A 354 -2.40 4.46 -17.87
N GLU A 355 -3.11 3.34 -18.02
CA GLU A 355 -2.83 2.34 -19.06
C GLU A 355 -3.14 2.84 -20.47
N ALA A 356 -4.00 3.85 -20.60
CA ALA A 356 -4.37 4.46 -21.87
C ALA A 356 -3.40 5.56 -22.34
N ILE A 357 -2.43 5.97 -21.50
CA ILE A 357 -1.39 6.95 -21.85
C ILE A 357 -0.35 6.28 -22.75
#